data_AF-A0A397BGY3-F1
#
_entry.id   AF-A0A397BGY3-F1
#
_cell.length_a   1.000
_cell.length_b   1.000
_cell.length_c   1.000
_cell.angle_alpha   90.00
_cell.angle_beta   90.00
_cell.angle_gamma   90.00
#
_symmetry.space_group_name_H-M   'P 1'
#
loop_
_entity.id
_entity.type
_entity.pdbx_description
1 polymer ?
#
loop_
_entity_poly.entity_id
_entity_poly.type
_entity_poly.pdbx_seq_one_letter_code
_entity_poly.pdbx_strand_id
1 'polypeptide(L)'
;RTEAIRSMTPETKKFLELFVDENANLLDQTAALRAAVQSHSAIVKRCFSGQGVERHLYALQQLHHIVSPGEPEPAFFTDDAWLKLGRSVISTSNCGNPSLRLFGFGPVVPEGFGIGYIIKDDGIQFCVASKHRQTQRYCDTLESYLLQMQAMLTKEESVKFPNSAKPSMGRHRAASIEDTGYGFFDGGASEQRKVTKTPLVGRQL
;
A
#
# COMPACT_ATOMS: atom_id res chain seq x y z
N ARG A 1 13.08 12.20 -1.31
CA ARG A 1 13.67 10.95 -1.83
C ARG A 1 12.85 9.77 -1.32
N THR A 2 13.02 8.56 -1.85
CA THR A 2 12.15 7.41 -1.53
C THR A 2 12.93 6.10 -1.45
N GLU A 3 12.38 5.15 -0.71
CA GLU A 3 12.81 3.74 -0.65
C GLU A 3 11.72 2.85 -1.27
N ALA A 4 12.10 1.71 -1.85
CA ALA A 4 11.16 0.76 -2.42
C ALA A 4 10.61 -0.19 -1.34
N ILE A 5 9.29 -0.34 -1.33
CA ILE A 5 8.59 -1.33 -0.50
C ILE A 5 8.24 -2.52 -1.40
N ARG A 6 8.65 -3.73 -1.00
CA ARG A 6 8.29 -4.96 -1.70
C ARG A 6 7.14 -5.66 -0.98
N SER A 7 5.96 -5.55 -1.59
CA SER A 7 4.72 -6.10 -1.04
C SER A 7 4.62 -7.62 -1.14
N MET A 8 5.40 -8.25 -2.03
CA MET A 8 5.42 -9.72 -2.19
C MET A 8 6.33 -10.36 -1.14
N THR A 9 5.74 -10.80 -0.05
CA THR A 9 6.41 -11.54 1.04
C THR A 9 5.96 -13.00 1.08
N PRO A 10 6.66 -13.89 1.81
CA PRO A 10 6.19 -15.25 2.06
C PRO A 10 4.79 -15.30 2.68
N GLU A 11 4.46 -14.37 3.58
CA GLU A 11 3.13 -14.28 4.19
C GLU A 11 2.07 -13.88 3.17
N THR A 12 2.40 -12.92 2.29
CA THR A 12 1.51 -12.52 1.20
C THR A 12 1.27 -13.68 0.24
N LYS A 13 2.31 -14.42 -0.12
CA LYS A 13 2.19 -15.63 -0.95
C LYS A 13 1.27 -16.67 -0.30
N LYS A 14 1.49 -16.97 0.99
CA LYS A 14 0.66 -17.93 1.74
C LYS A 14 -0.80 -17.51 1.79
N PHE A 15 -1.07 -16.22 2.01
CA PHE A 15 -2.43 -15.69 1.95
C PHE A 15 -3.04 -15.87 0.56
N LEU A 16 -2.32 -15.55 -0.51
CA LEU A 16 -2.83 -15.71 -1.88
C LEU A 16 -3.13 -17.18 -2.22
N GLU A 17 -2.29 -18.12 -1.78
CA GLU A 17 -2.53 -19.56 -1.95
C GLU A 17 -3.82 -20.01 -1.26
N LEU A 18 -4.08 -19.53 -0.03
CA LEU A 18 -5.32 -19.82 0.69
C LEU A 18 -6.54 -19.09 0.12
N PHE A 19 -6.36 -17.88 -0.41
CA PHE A 19 -7.44 -17.07 -0.95
C PHE A 19 -8.04 -17.67 -2.23
N VAL A 20 -7.23 -18.38 -3.03
CA VAL A 20 -7.69 -19.03 -4.28
C VAL A 20 -8.07 -20.50 -4.09
N ASP A 21 -7.86 -21.07 -2.90
CA ASP A 21 -8.24 -22.44 -2.59
C ASP A 21 -9.71 -22.53 -2.17
N GLU A 22 -10.52 -23.21 -2.98
CA GLU A 22 -11.96 -23.42 -2.74
C GLU A 22 -12.24 -24.21 -1.46
N ASN A 23 -11.26 -24.95 -0.94
CA ASN A 23 -11.40 -25.77 0.27
C ASN A 23 -10.86 -25.07 1.53
N ALA A 24 -10.25 -23.90 1.40
CA ALA A 24 -9.63 -23.22 2.53
C ALA A 24 -10.68 -22.68 3.51
N ASN A 25 -10.43 -22.86 4.81
CA ASN A 25 -11.28 -22.32 5.85
C ASN A 25 -11.18 -20.79 5.92
N LEU A 26 -12.32 -20.12 6.07
CA LEU A 26 -12.43 -18.67 6.28
C LEU A 26 -11.51 -18.13 7.40
N LEU A 27 -11.42 -18.83 8.53
CA LEU A 27 -10.58 -18.40 9.65
C LEU A 27 -9.08 -18.49 9.31
N ASP A 28 -8.67 -19.51 8.55
CA ASP A 28 -7.29 -19.65 8.11
C ASP A 28 -6.93 -18.60 7.05
N GLN A 29 -7.84 -18.34 6.10
CA GLN A 29 -7.69 -17.27 5.10
C GLN A 29 -7.52 -15.90 5.77
N THR A 30 -8.39 -15.57 6.72
CA THR A 30 -8.36 -14.27 7.41
C THR A 30 -7.20 -14.13 8.40
N ALA A 31 -6.74 -15.22 9.02
CA ALA A 31 -5.51 -15.23 9.80
C ALA A 31 -4.28 -15.00 8.91
N ALA A 32 -4.20 -15.66 7.75
CA ALA A 32 -3.12 -15.46 6.79
C ALA A 32 -3.12 -14.03 6.21
N LEU A 33 -4.29 -13.47 5.93
CA LEU A 33 -4.42 -12.06 5.53
C LEU A 33 -3.83 -11.13 6.58
N ARG A 34 -4.19 -11.30 7.85
CA ARG A 34 -3.65 -10.45 8.94
C ARG A 34 -2.14 -10.58 9.06
N ALA A 35 -1.59 -11.79 8.91
CA ALA A 35 -0.14 -11.99 8.89
C ALA A 35 0.53 -11.27 7.71
N ALA A 36 -0.06 -11.32 6.52
CA ALA A 36 0.43 -10.59 5.35
C ALA A 36 0.41 -9.07 5.56
N VAL A 37 -0.69 -8.52 6.10
CA VAL A 37 -0.82 -7.09 6.41
C VAL A 37 0.18 -6.65 7.48
N GLN A 38 0.40 -7.46 8.51
CA GLN A 38 1.41 -7.19 9.54
C GLN A 38 2.83 -7.18 8.97
N SER A 39 3.17 -8.16 8.14
CA SER A 39 4.46 -8.24 7.45
C SER A 39 4.68 -7.01 6.56
N HIS A 40 3.68 -6.64 5.75
CA HIS A 40 3.72 -5.44 4.92
C HIS A 40 3.92 -4.17 5.75
N SER A 41 3.16 -4.01 6.84
CA SER A 41 3.26 -2.86 7.74
C SER A 41 4.65 -2.75 8.39
N ALA A 42 5.27 -3.88 8.75
CA ALA A 42 6.62 -3.91 9.28
C ALA A 42 7.66 -3.47 8.23
N ILE A 43 7.50 -3.89 6.97
CA ILE A 43 8.36 -3.45 5.87
C ILE A 43 8.20 -1.96 5.61
N VAL A 44 6.96 -1.44 5.58
CA VAL A 44 6.69 0.00 5.42
C VAL A 44 7.42 0.81 6.49
N LYS A 45 7.29 0.42 7.76
CA LYS A 45 7.99 1.08 8.89
C LYS A 45 9.50 1.02 8.72
N ARG A 46 10.06 -0.13 8.31
CA ARG A 46 11.49 -0.29 8.06
C ARG A 46 11.99 0.63 6.95
N CYS A 47 11.31 0.65 5.81
CA CYS A 47 11.65 1.52 4.68
C CYS A 47 11.52 3.01 5.05
N PHE A 48 10.50 3.36 5.83
CA PHE A 48 10.30 4.72 6.34
C PHE A 48 11.47 5.17 7.24
N SER A 49 11.96 4.29 8.10
CA SER A 49 13.15 4.54 8.93
C SER A 49 14.49 4.47 8.16
N GLY A 50 14.45 4.44 6.82
CA GLY A 50 15.65 4.40 5.99
C GLY A 50 16.40 3.06 6.01
N GLN A 51 15.77 2.00 6.52
CA GLN A 51 16.35 0.66 6.63
C GLN A 51 15.91 -0.26 5.48
N GLY A 52 15.50 0.31 4.34
CA GLY A 52 15.29 -0.46 3.13
C GLY A 52 16.62 -0.81 2.46
N VAL A 53 16.59 -1.86 1.65
CA VAL A 53 17.81 -2.46 1.09
C VAL A 53 18.09 -1.96 -0.33
N GLU A 54 17.06 -1.61 -1.09
CA GLU A 54 17.23 -1.33 -2.53
C GLU A 54 17.98 -0.05 -2.82
N ARG A 55 17.69 1.05 -2.12
CA ARG A 55 18.46 2.29 -2.34
C ARG A 55 19.90 2.15 -1.90
N HIS A 56 20.15 1.34 -0.86
CA HIS A 56 21.51 1.04 -0.42
C HIS A 56 22.26 0.23 -1.48
N LEU A 57 21.70 -0.87 -1.98
CA LEU A 57 22.32 -1.69 -3.03
C LEU A 57 22.51 -0.90 -4.32
N TYR A 58 21.53 -0.09 -4.73
CA TYR A 58 21.67 0.79 -5.88
C TYR A 58 22.81 1.80 -5.68
N ALA A 59 22.95 2.41 -4.50
CA ALA A 59 24.04 3.33 -4.22
C ALA A 59 25.42 2.65 -4.32
N LEU A 60 25.55 1.40 -3.84
CA LEU A 60 26.78 0.62 -4.00
C LEU A 60 27.09 0.32 -5.47
N GLN A 61 26.07 -0.03 -6.26
CA GLN A 61 26.21 -0.24 -7.70
C GLN A 61 26.70 1.04 -8.41
N GLN A 62 26.10 2.19 -8.10
CA GLN A 62 26.53 3.46 -8.69
C GLN A 62 27.94 3.87 -8.21
N LEU A 63 28.28 3.59 -6.95
CA LEU A 63 29.60 3.88 -6.42
C LEU A 63 30.68 3.09 -7.16
N HIS A 64 30.44 1.80 -7.43
CA HIS A 64 31.36 0.97 -8.25
C HIS A 64 31.68 1.63 -9.59
N HIS A 65 30.65 2.09 -10.32
CA HIS A 65 30.84 2.77 -11.61
C HIS A 65 31.64 4.07 -11.53
N ILE A 66 31.64 4.73 -10.37
CA ILE A 66 32.37 5.98 -10.14
C ILE A 66 33.83 5.70 -9.74
N VAL A 67 34.05 4.76 -8.82
CA VAL A 67 35.38 4.52 -8.22
C VAL A 67 36.25 3.56 -9.02
N SER A 68 35.62 2.67 -9.80
CA SER A 68 36.27 1.62 -10.59
C SER A 68 35.86 1.70 -12.06
N PRO A 69 36.12 2.82 -12.77
CA PRO A 69 35.72 2.98 -14.16
C PRO A 69 36.43 1.95 -15.06
N GLY A 70 35.66 1.20 -15.84
CA GLY A 70 36.17 0.19 -16.77
C GLY A 70 36.38 -1.20 -16.17
N GLU A 71 36.24 -1.37 -14.86
CA GLU A 71 36.19 -2.69 -14.24
C GLU A 71 34.83 -3.35 -14.47
N PRO A 72 34.79 -4.69 -14.63
CA PRO A 72 33.52 -5.40 -14.76
C PRO A 72 32.65 -5.18 -13.52
N GLU A 73 31.35 -5.12 -13.73
CA GLU A 73 30.38 -4.95 -12.65
C GLU A 73 30.41 -6.17 -11.69
N PRO A 74 30.26 -5.99 -10.37
CA PRO A 74 30.22 -7.10 -9.43
C PRO A 74 29.14 -8.10 -9.78
N ALA A 75 29.47 -9.40 -9.66
CA ALA A 75 28.59 -10.51 -10.05
C ALA A 75 27.17 -10.43 -9.44
N PHE A 76 27.04 -9.86 -8.24
CA PHE A 76 25.76 -9.63 -7.58
C PHE A 76 24.81 -8.75 -8.40
N PHE A 77 25.31 -7.68 -9.04
CA PHE A 77 24.49 -6.75 -9.82
C PHE A 77 24.24 -7.22 -11.25
N THR A 78 25.02 -8.21 -11.73
CA THR A 78 24.77 -8.88 -13.01
C THR A 78 23.83 -10.08 -12.89
N ASP A 79 23.46 -10.47 -11.67
CA ASP A 79 22.60 -11.62 -11.42
C ASP A 79 21.17 -11.37 -11.91
N ASP A 80 20.56 -12.40 -12.50
CA ASP A 80 19.20 -12.35 -13.03
C ASP A 80 18.16 -11.96 -11.95
N ALA A 81 18.39 -12.35 -10.69
CA ALA A 81 17.51 -11.99 -9.59
C ALA A 81 17.53 -10.48 -9.30
N TRP A 82 18.71 -9.84 -9.38
CA TRP A 82 18.82 -8.39 -9.22
C TRP A 82 18.13 -7.65 -10.37
N LEU A 83 18.37 -8.09 -11.61
CA LEU A 83 17.71 -7.53 -12.80
C LEU A 83 16.18 -7.68 -12.72
N LYS A 84 15.70 -8.85 -12.27
CA LYS A 84 14.28 -9.12 -12.07
C LYS A 84 13.68 -8.25 -10.96
N LEU A 85 14.41 -8.03 -9.86
CA LEU A 85 13.99 -7.14 -8.78
C LEU A 85 13.85 -5.68 -9.28
N GLY A 86 14.77 -5.22 -10.12
CA GLY A 86 14.71 -3.89 -10.75
C GLY A 86 13.53 -3.71 -11.70
N ARG A 87 12.95 -4.80 -12.22
CA ARG A 87 11.93 -4.79 -13.26
C ARG A 87 10.50 -4.93 -12.69
N SER A 88 9.99 -3.82 -12.15
CA SER A 88 8.68 -3.77 -11.48
C SER A 88 7.50 -3.72 -12.45
N VAL A 89 6.89 -4.88 -12.73
CA VAL A 89 5.68 -4.99 -13.58
C VAL A 89 4.47 -4.30 -12.96
N ILE A 90 4.30 -4.36 -11.64
CA ILE A 90 3.26 -3.62 -10.92
C ILE A 90 3.96 -2.53 -10.12
N SER A 91 3.88 -1.29 -10.61
CA SER A 91 4.41 -0.13 -9.90
C SER A 91 3.25 0.62 -9.26
N THR A 92 3.28 0.79 -7.93
CA THR A 92 2.20 1.41 -7.18
C THR A 92 2.70 2.60 -6.38
N SER A 93 1.83 3.58 -6.13
CA SER A 93 2.10 4.69 -5.24
C SER A 93 0.82 5.21 -4.61
N ASN A 94 0.87 5.42 -3.29
CA ASN A 94 -0.20 6.06 -2.53
C ASN A 94 0.06 7.56 -2.42
N CYS A 95 -1.01 8.36 -2.51
CA CYS A 95 -0.98 9.75 -2.08
C CYS A 95 -2.10 10.01 -1.06
N GLY A 96 -1.73 10.07 0.22
CA GLY A 96 -2.67 10.27 1.33
C GLY A 96 -3.18 11.69 1.53
N ASN A 97 -3.17 12.56 0.50
CA ASN A 97 -3.70 13.92 0.62
C ASN A 97 -5.19 13.94 0.24
N PRO A 98 -6.12 14.19 1.19
CA PRO A 98 -7.57 14.18 0.92
C PRO A 98 -8.02 15.23 -0.11
N SER A 99 -7.23 16.30 -0.29
CA SER A 99 -7.52 17.37 -1.24
C SER A 99 -7.31 16.95 -2.69
N LEU A 100 -6.62 15.83 -2.93
CA LEU A 100 -6.42 15.31 -4.27
C LEU A 100 -7.63 14.50 -4.74
N ARG A 101 -8.05 14.78 -5.96
CA ARG A 101 -9.13 14.03 -6.63
C ARG A 101 -8.61 12.81 -7.39
N LEU A 102 -7.41 12.90 -7.95
CA LEU A 102 -6.79 11.82 -8.73
C LEU A 102 -5.28 11.94 -8.65
N PHE A 103 -4.60 10.81 -8.61
CA PHE A 103 -3.16 10.69 -8.68
C PHE A 103 -2.83 9.45 -9.51
N GLY A 104 -1.93 9.59 -10.49
CA GLY A 104 -1.57 8.51 -11.41
C GLY A 104 -0.28 8.80 -12.15
N PHE A 105 0.32 7.75 -12.67
CA PHE A 105 1.58 7.78 -13.42
C PHE A 105 1.62 6.62 -14.41
N GLY A 106 2.41 6.76 -15.48
CA GLY A 106 2.59 5.70 -16.48
C GLY A 106 3.39 4.50 -15.94
N PRO A 107 3.34 3.34 -16.61
CA PRO A 107 4.12 2.17 -16.19
C PRO A 107 5.63 2.42 -16.31
N VAL A 108 6.41 1.84 -15.40
CA VAL A 108 7.89 1.96 -15.36
C VAL A 108 8.61 0.97 -16.27
N VAL A 109 7.88 -0.01 -16.81
CA VAL A 109 8.36 -1.00 -17.78
C VAL A 109 7.33 -1.18 -18.89
N PRO A 110 7.72 -1.51 -20.14
CA PRO A 110 6.79 -1.61 -21.28
C PRO A 110 5.61 -2.55 -21.07
N GLU A 111 5.83 -3.64 -20.34
CA GLU A 111 4.85 -4.69 -20.04
C GLU A 111 4.15 -4.51 -18.68
N GLY A 112 4.31 -3.36 -18.03
CA GLY A 112 3.82 -3.14 -16.67
C GLY A 112 2.54 -2.31 -16.55
N PHE A 113 2.17 -2.05 -15.30
CA PHE A 113 1.11 -1.14 -14.86
C PHE A 113 1.70 -0.07 -13.93
N GLY A 114 1.28 1.18 -14.11
CA GLY A 114 1.44 2.25 -13.15
C GLY A 114 0.12 2.47 -12.41
N ILE A 115 0.13 2.40 -11.08
CA ILE A 115 -1.08 2.42 -10.25
C ILE A 115 -0.93 3.49 -9.17
N GLY A 116 -1.56 4.63 -9.39
CA GLY A 116 -1.75 5.63 -8.34
C GLY A 116 -3.03 5.35 -7.58
N TYR A 117 -3.01 5.51 -6.25
CA TYR A 117 -4.23 5.38 -5.46
C TYR A 117 -4.31 6.35 -4.28
N ILE A 118 -5.54 6.70 -3.92
CA ILE A 118 -5.87 7.57 -2.80
C ILE A 118 -6.93 6.85 -1.96
N ILE A 119 -6.68 6.74 -0.66
CA ILE A 119 -7.62 6.16 0.31
C ILE A 119 -8.38 7.32 0.96
N LYS A 120 -9.71 7.26 0.94
CA LYS A 120 -10.64 8.23 1.52
C LYS A 120 -11.58 7.51 2.49
N ASP A 121 -12.31 8.28 3.29
CA ASP A 121 -13.25 7.74 4.27
C ASP A 121 -14.38 6.93 3.63
N ASP A 122 -14.79 7.32 2.41
CA ASP A 122 -15.91 6.74 1.67
C ASP A 122 -15.50 5.77 0.56
N GLY A 123 -14.20 5.59 0.31
CA GLY A 123 -13.73 4.66 -0.71
C GLY A 123 -12.26 4.81 -1.09
N ILE A 124 -11.86 4.06 -2.12
CA ILE A 124 -10.51 4.07 -2.66
C ILE A 124 -10.58 4.48 -4.13
N GLN A 125 -9.80 5.49 -4.48
CA GLN A 125 -9.69 5.97 -5.86
C GLN A 125 -8.42 5.40 -6.49
N PHE A 126 -8.55 4.72 -7.63
CA PHE A 126 -7.44 4.19 -8.40
C PHE A 126 -7.29 4.93 -9.73
N CYS A 127 -6.04 5.18 -10.12
CA CYS A 127 -5.65 5.55 -11.48
C CYS A 127 -4.69 4.48 -12.00
N VAL A 128 -5.13 3.69 -12.96
CA VAL A 128 -4.35 2.60 -13.56
C VAL A 128 -3.96 2.96 -14.98
N ALA A 129 -2.66 2.97 -15.26
CA ALA A 129 -2.12 3.21 -16.59
C ALA A 129 -1.30 2.01 -17.08
N SER A 130 -1.45 1.67 -18.35
CA SER A 130 -0.59 0.70 -19.04
C SER A 130 -0.42 1.13 -20.49
N LYS A 131 0.62 0.63 -21.18
CA LYS A 131 0.88 0.99 -22.58
C LYS A 131 0.03 0.20 -23.57
N HIS A 132 0.16 -1.13 -23.55
CA HIS A 132 -0.51 -2.05 -24.48
C HIS A 132 -1.13 -3.26 -23.75
N ARG A 133 -1.73 -3.04 -22.57
CA ARG A 133 -2.39 -4.10 -21.79
C ARG A 133 -3.90 -3.86 -21.70
N GLN A 134 -4.61 -4.90 -21.26
CA GLN A 134 -6.05 -4.84 -20.96
C GLN A 134 -6.28 -4.10 -19.64
N THR A 135 -6.04 -2.78 -19.61
CA THR A 135 -6.16 -1.95 -18.39
C THR A 135 -7.53 -2.09 -17.74
N GLN A 136 -8.60 -2.07 -18.54
CA GLN A 136 -9.96 -2.20 -18.02
C GLN A 136 -10.17 -3.53 -17.29
N ARG A 137 -9.74 -4.65 -17.90
CA ARG A 137 -9.83 -5.98 -17.27
C ARG A 137 -9.07 -6.05 -15.94
N TYR A 138 -7.91 -5.38 -15.85
CA TYR A 138 -7.18 -5.28 -14.59
C TYR A 138 -7.99 -4.51 -13.53
N CYS A 139 -8.60 -3.37 -13.90
CA CYS A 139 -9.47 -2.61 -13.01
C CYS A 139 -10.66 -3.44 -12.52
N ASP A 140 -11.35 -4.15 -13.43
CA ASP A 140 -12.50 -5.00 -13.08
C ASP A 140 -12.09 -6.12 -12.11
N THR A 141 -10.91 -6.69 -12.33
CA THR A 141 -10.34 -7.74 -11.44
C THR A 141 -9.98 -7.16 -10.08
N LEU A 142 -9.38 -5.97 -10.03
CA LEU A 142 -9.02 -5.28 -8.79
C LEU A 142 -10.27 -4.93 -7.97
N GLU A 143 -11.32 -4.42 -8.61
CA GLU A 143 -12.60 -4.15 -7.98
C GLU A 143 -13.22 -5.42 -7.41
N SER A 144 -13.34 -6.48 -8.23
CA SER A 144 -13.85 -7.78 -7.78
C SER A 144 -13.05 -8.32 -6.60
N TYR A 145 -11.73 -8.22 -6.63
CA TYR A 145 -10.86 -8.65 -5.54
C TYR A 145 -11.16 -7.87 -4.25
N LEU A 146 -11.23 -6.54 -4.30
CA LEU A 146 -11.50 -5.71 -3.11
C LEU A 146 -12.89 -5.99 -2.52
N LEU A 147 -13.90 -6.22 -3.35
CA LEU A 147 -15.24 -6.59 -2.91
C LEU A 147 -15.26 -7.98 -2.25
N GLN A 148 -14.52 -8.96 -2.80
CA GLN A 148 -14.37 -10.27 -2.18
C GLN A 148 -13.65 -10.19 -0.83
N MET A 149 -12.62 -9.34 -0.72
CA MET A 149 -11.91 -9.08 0.53
C MET A 149 -12.84 -8.48 1.60
N GLN A 150 -13.67 -7.52 1.22
CA GLN A 150 -14.68 -6.94 2.11
C GLN A 150 -15.66 -8.02 2.58
N ALA A 151 -16.23 -8.80 1.66
CA ALA A 151 -17.18 -9.85 1.99
C ALA A 151 -16.58 -10.91 2.93
N MET A 152 -15.32 -11.31 2.69
CA MET A 152 -14.59 -12.24 3.54
C MET A 152 -14.44 -11.71 4.97
N LEU A 153 -14.04 -10.45 5.14
CA LEU A 153 -13.87 -9.82 6.45
C LEU A 153 -15.20 -9.64 7.19
N THR A 154 -16.25 -9.20 6.50
CA THR A 154 -17.60 -9.08 7.10
C THR A 154 -18.15 -10.45 7.52
N LYS A 155 -17.91 -11.49 6.71
CA LYS A 155 -18.32 -12.86 7.06
C LYS A 155 -17.59 -13.35 8.31
N GLU A 156 -16.30 -13.11 8.43
CA GLU A 156 -15.52 -13.47 9.61
C GLU A 156 -16.05 -12.78 10.88
N GLU A 157 -16.37 -11.49 10.79
CA GLU A 157 -16.95 -10.73 11.89
C GLU A 157 -18.27 -11.35 12.36
N SER A 158 -19.14 -11.74 11.42
CA SER A 158 -20.41 -12.41 11.74
C SER A 158 -20.23 -13.77 12.40
N VAL A 159 -19.14 -14.49 12.08
CA VAL A 159 -18.80 -15.78 12.69
C VAL A 159 -18.21 -15.59 14.09
N LYS A 160 -17.35 -14.58 14.29
CA LYS A 160 -16.71 -14.32 15.59
C LYS A 160 -17.65 -13.65 16.58
N PHE A 161 -18.58 -12.83 16.10
CA PHE A 161 -19.48 -12.03 16.93
C PHE A 161 -20.94 -12.20 16.48
N PRO A 162 -21.54 -13.39 16.68
CA PRO A 162 -22.89 -13.70 16.19
C PRO A 162 -23.99 -12.82 16.83
N ASN A 163 -23.73 -12.24 18.00
CA ASN A 163 -24.65 -11.36 18.73
C ASN A 163 -24.35 -9.86 18.56
N SER A 164 -23.38 -9.51 17.71
CA SER A 164 -23.18 -8.12 17.31
C SER A 164 -24.43 -7.64 16.56
N ALA A 165 -25.11 -6.62 17.08
CA ALA A 165 -26.27 -6.06 16.40
C ALA A 165 -25.87 -5.64 14.99
N LYS A 166 -26.54 -6.18 13.95
CA LYS A 166 -26.30 -5.79 12.57
C LYS A 166 -26.32 -4.25 12.51
N PRO A 167 -25.28 -3.59 11.97
CA PRO A 167 -25.34 -2.15 11.76
C PRO A 167 -26.56 -1.89 10.90
N SER A 168 -27.53 -1.12 11.39
CA SER A 168 -28.63 -0.69 10.54
C SER A 168 -28.00 0.07 9.39
N MET A 169 -28.27 -0.34 8.14
CA MET A 169 -28.06 0.50 6.96
C MET A 169 -28.97 1.72 7.08
N GLY A 170 -28.56 2.68 7.90
CA GLY A 170 -29.37 3.78 8.39
C GLY A 170 -28.49 5.01 8.54
N ARG A 171 -28.53 5.86 7.50
CA ARG A 171 -28.22 7.30 7.49
C ARG A 171 -26.95 7.70 8.25
N HIS A 172 -25.90 8.03 7.48
CA HIS A 172 -24.69 8.71 7.96
C HIS A 172 -25.01 9.85 8.94
N ARG A 173 -24.94 9.55 10.23
CA ARG A 173 -24.70 10.53 11.28
C ARG A 173 -23.20 10.55 11.47
N ALA A 174 -22.61 11.72 11.27
CA ALA A 174 -21.24 12.02 11.66
C ALA A 174 -21.12 11.81 13.18
N ALA A 175 -20.78 10.58 13.57
CA ALA A 175 -20.28 10.28 14.90
C ALA A 175 -18.77 10.28 14.78
N SER A 176 -18.13 11.17 15.52
CA SER A 176 -16.69 11.29 15.68
C SER A 176 -16.11 9.94 16.10
N ILE A 177 -15.56 9.21 15.13
CA ILE A 177 -14.67 8.08 15.40
C ILE A 177 -13.43 8.70 16.04
N GLU A 178 -13.16 8.30 17.28
CA GLU A 178 -11.92 8.64 17.96
C GLU A 178 -10.75 8.30 17.04
N ASP A 179 -9.96 9.33 16.79
CA ASP A 179 -8.77 9.35 15.95
C ASP A 179 -7.78 8.29 16.42
N THR A 180 -7.91 7.09 15.85
CA THR A 180 -6.92 6.01 16.02
C THR A 180 -5.83 6.15 14.96
N GLY A 181 -5.30 7.38 14.77
CA GLY A 181 -3.86 7.68 14.62
C GLY A 181 -3.03 6.90 13.60
N TYR A 182 -3.65 6.27 12.60
CA TYR A 182 -2.96 5.57 11.52
C TYR A 182 -3.23 6.26 10.19
N GLY A 183 -2.97 7.56 10.14
CA GLY A 183 -2.68 8.24 8.90
C GLY A 183 -1.33 7.78 8.38
N PHE A 184 -1.22 7.47 7.08
CA PHE A 184 0.03 7.14 6.39
C PHE A 184 1.14 8.22 6.55
N PHE A 185 0.80 9.40 7.06
CA PHE A 185 1.71 10.51 7.39
C PHE A 185 2.04 10.65 8.89
N ASP A 186 1.43 9.88 9.79
CA ASP A 186 1.79 9.88 11.21
C ASP A 186 3.00 8.99 11.46
N GLY A 187 4.17 9.52 11.08
CA GLY A 187 5.43 9.12 11.69
C GLY A 187 5.32 9.38 13.18
N GLY A 188 5.15 8.32 13.97
CA GLY A 188 4.78 8.39 15.38
C GLY A 188 5.52 9.47 16.17
N ALA A 189 4.75 10.43 16.67
CA ALA A 189 5.01 11.14 17.91
C ALA A 189 3.65 11.49 18.53
N SER A 190 3.32 10.86 19.65
CA SER A 190 2.17 11.25 20.46
C SER A 190 2.52 12.55 21.22
N GLU A 191 2.56 13.68 20.52
CA GLU A 191 2.52 14.98 21.19
C GLU A 191 1.16 15.61 20.94
N GLN A 192 0.40 15.77 22.03
CA GLN A 192 -0.86 16.50 22.05
C GLN A 192 -0.63 17.92 21.53
N ARG A 193 -0.95 18.13 20.25
CA ARG A 193 -0.84 19.43 19.61
C ARG A 193 -1.92 20.35 20.20
N LYS A 194 -1.54 21.17 21.19
CA LYS A 194 -2.39 22.27 21.70
C LYS A 194 -2.60 23.26 20.56
N VAL A 195 -3.76 23.18 19.90
CA VAL A 195 -4.18 24.17 18.90
C VAL A 195 -4.37 25.51 19.60
N THR A 196 -3.42 26.43 19.38
CA THR A 196 -3.58 27.83 19.81
C THR A 196 -4.52 28.51 18.81
N LYS A 197 -5.62 29.08 19.29
CA LYS A 197 -6.58 29.81 18.45
C LYS A 197 -5.88 31.00 17.81
N THR A 198 -5.81 31.03 16.48
CA THR A 198 -5.34 32.20 15.72
C THR A 198 -6.30 33.36 15.94
N PRO A 199 -5.83 34.54 16.40
CA PRO A 199 -6.70 35.71 16.49
C PRO A 199 -7.03 36.22 15.08
N LEU A 200 -8.32 36.42 14.81
CA LEU A 200 -8.80 37.08 13.59
C LEU A 200 -8.40 38.56 13.65
N VAL A 201 -7.46 38.96 12.80
CA VAL A 201 -7.09 40.36 12.61
C VAL A 201 -7.88 40.92 11.42
N GLY A 202 -8.62 42.01 11.66
CA GLY A 202 -9.05 42.95 10.62
C GLY A 202 -10.53 42.95 10.25
N ARG A 203 -11.40 43.39 11.17
CA ARG A 203 -12.67 44.05 10.81
C ARG A 203 -12.47 45.55 11.01
N GLN A 204 -12.77 46.32 9.97
CA GLN A 204 -12.57 47.77 9.80
C GLN A 204 -12.88 48.60 11.05
N LEU A 205 -12.00 49.58 11.33
CA LEU A 205 -12.23 51.03 11.21
C LEU A 205 -10.88 51.74 11.08
#